data_AF-A0A4Q2FIX2-F1
#
_entry.id   AF-A0A4Q2FIX2-F1
#
_cell.length_a   1.000
_cell.length_b   1.000
_cell.length_c   1.000
_cell.angle_alpha   90.00
_cell.angle_beta   90.00
_cell.angle_gamma   90.00
#
_symmetry.space_group_name_H-M   'P 1'
#
loop_
_entity.id
_entity.type
_entity.pdbx_description
1 polymer ?
#
loop_
_entity_poly.entity_id
_entity_poly.type
_entity_poly.pdbx_seq_one_letter_code
_entity_poly.pdbx_strand_id
1 'polypeptide(L)'
;MTAHDILNNPFLNKGTAFTLEERKELGLIGLLPPYVQTIEEQAAQTYAQMQTKANDLEKRLFLMEIFNTNRTLFYYLFSQHLEEFNPIVYDPTIADTIEGYSDLFVDPQYAGYLDINHPENIEATLKNAAGGREIRLIVVTDAEGILGIGDWGTNGVDISVGKLMVYTGAAGIDPSMVLPLVIDAGTNREELRNSPNYLGNRHERVRGDRYYDFIDQFVQTAERLFPKLYLHWEDFGRLNAANILEKYRKQIPTFNDDIQGTGIVTLGGIFGSLDISGEKLTDQVYLCYGGGTAGAGIASRVLREMVSEGLSEEEAYKRFFMVDKQGLLFDDMDDLTPEQKPFAKKRADFSNADKLTDLLEVVKTVKPTILVGTSTQPNTFTREIVEAMCENTERPMIFPLSNPTKLAEASAKDLIEWSDGKAFVATGIPADTVSYKGVDYVIGQANNALIYPGLGLGMLASEASLLTDEMIGAAAHSLSGIVNLGQPGAPVLPPFKYVADVSIKVAEAVAKKAQEQGLARAKETDMAKAVRVLKWYPEYR
;
A
#
# COMPACT_ATOMS: atom_id res chain seq x y z
N MET A 1 -21.22 -30.17 -7.08
CA MET A 1 -19.78 -30.27 -7.38
C MET A 1 -19.41 -31.74 -7.34
N THR A 2 -18.67 -32.19 -8.36
CA THR A 2 -18.03 -33.51 -8.37
C THR A 2 -16.84 -33.53 -7.42
N ALA A 3 -16.32 -34.73 -7.12
CA ALA A 3 -15.10 -34.90 -6.33
C ALA A 3 -13.90 -34.13 -6.94
N HIS A 4 -13.77 -34.14 -8.27
CA HIS A 4 -12.73 -33.38 -8.97
C HIS A 4 -12.94 -31.86 -8.88
N ASP A 5 -14.18 -31.38 -8.93
CA ASP A 5 -14.47 -29.95 -8.77
C ASP A 5 -14.02 -29.46 -7.38
N ILE A 6 -14.17 -30.29 -6.34
CA ILE A 6 -13.75 -29.95 -4.97
C ILE A 6 -12.22 -29.89 -4.87
N LEU A 7 -11.52 -30.90 -5.42
CA LEU A 7 -10.06 -30.95 -5.40
C LEU A 7 -9.40 -29.83 -6.22
N ASN A 8 -10.07 -29.37 -7.29
CA ASN A 8 -9.60 -28.28 -8.14
C ASN A 8 -10.05 -26.89 -7.68
N ASN A 9 -10.91 -26.80 -6.66
CA ASN A 9 -11.34 -25.53 -6.10
C ASN A 9 -10.47 -25.18 -4.88
N PRO A 10 -9.56 -24.19 -4.98
CA PRO A 10 -8.60 -23.89 -3.91
C PRO A 10 -9.22 -23.25 -2.68
N PHE A 11 -10.48 -22.83 -2.73
CA PHE A 11 -11.23 -22.37 -1.57
C PHE A 11 -11.84 -23.52 -0.76
N LEU A 12 -12.00 -24.70 -1.37
CA LEU A 12 -12.64 -25.87 -0.76
C LEU A 12 -11.67 -27.02 -0.52
N ASN A 13 -10.60 -27.10 -1.32
CA ASN A 13 -9.64 -28.18 -1.27
C ASN A 13 -8.88 -28.17 0.07
N LYS A 14 -8.89 -29.32 0.75
CA LYS A 14 -8.09 -29.57 1.97
C LYS A 14 -6.89 -30.48 1.70
N GLY A 15 -6.69 -30.90 0.45
CA GLY A 15 -5.69 -31.89 0.08
C GLY A 15 -5.84 -33.18 0.89
N THR A 16 -4.75 -33.63 1.49
CA THR A 16 -4.73 -34.81 2.38
C THR A 16 -5.45 -34.64 3.71
N ALA A 17 -5.90 -33.43 4.06
CA ALA A 17 -6.58 -33.14 5.33
C ALA A 17 -8.10 -33.37 5.30
N PHE A 18 -8.69 -33.77 4.17
CA PHE A 18 -10.06 -34.29 4.18
C PHE A 18 -10.15 -35.51 5.11
N THR A 19 -11.06 -35.46 6.08
CA THR A 19 -11.38 -36.57 6.99
C THR A 19 -11.96 -37.76 6.23
N LEU A 20 -11.98 -38.95 6.85
CA LEU A 20 -12.54 -40.14 6.18
C LEU A 20 -14.05 -39.97 5.93
N GLU A 21 -14.75 -39.30 6.83
CA GLU A 21 -16.16 -38.93 6.72
C GLU A 21 -16.38 -38.02 5.51
N GLU A 22 -15.65 -36.90 5.41
CA GLU A 22 -15.75 -35.99 4.26
C GLU A 22 -15.38 -36.69 2.95
N ARG A 23 -14.35 -37.54 2.95
CA ARG A 23 -13.98 -38.28 1.74
C ARG A 23 -15.11 -39.19 1.27
N LYS A 24 -15.86 -39.79 2.19
CA LYS A 24 -17.03 -40.61 1.85
C LYS A 24 -18.17 -39.76 1.31
N GLU A 25 -18.49 -38.66 1.99
CA GLU A 25 -19.61 -37.77 1.64
C GLU A 25 -19.38 -37.06 0.30
N LEU A 26 -18.14 -36.64 0.04
CA LEU A 26 -17.74 -35.90 -1.16
C LEU A 26 -17.28 -36.81 -2.31
N GLY A 27 -17.27 -38.13 -2.12
CA GLY A 27 -16.85 -39.10 -3.13
C GLY A 27 -15.35 -39.09 -3.45
N LEU A 28 -14.50 -38.73 -2.47
CA LEU A 28 -13.04 -38.66 -2.58
C LEU A 28 -12.33 -39.97 -2.20
N ILE A 29 -13.06 -41.02 -1.80
CA ILE A 29 -12.48 -42.33 -1.46
C ILE A 29 -11.71 -42.87 -2.68
N GLY A 30 -10.42 -43.17 -2.49
CA GLY A 30 -9.54 -43.66 -3.54
C GLY A 30 -8.88 -42.57 -4.40
N LEU A 31 -9.25 -41.30 -4.24
CA LEU A 31 -8.64 -40.17 -4.95
C LEU A 31 -7.48 -39.51 -4.19
N LEU A 32 -7.34 -39.80 -2.89
CA LEU A 32 -6.32 -39.24 -2.00
C LEU A 32 -5.55 -40.36 -1.28
N PRO A 33 -4.26 -40.15 -0.94
CA PRO A 33 -3.49 -41.08 -0.12
C PRO A 33 -4.22 -41.43 1.20
N PRO A 34 -4.09 -42.67 1.72
CA PRO A 34 -4.94 -43.15 2.82
C PRO A 34 -4.70 -42.46 4.17
N TYR A 35 -3.53 -41.85 4.38
CA TYR A 35 -3.25 -41.07 5.58
C TYR A 35 -4.01 -39.73 5.53
N VAL A 36 -4.62 -39.35 6.65
CA VAL A 36 -5.28 -38.04 6.82
C VAL A 36 -4.31 -37.16 7.57
N GLN A 37 -3.83 -36.10 6.92
CA GLN A 37 -2.93 -35.14 7.56
C GLN A 37 -3.71 -34.10 8.35
N THR A 38 -3.11 -33.54 9.40
CA THR A 38 -3.57 -32.26 9.97
C THR A 38 -3.05 -31.08 9.16
N ILE A 39 -3.62 -29.88 9.35
CA ILE A 39 -3.12 -28.67 8.67
C ILE A 39 -1.69 -28.34 9.10
N GLU A 40 -1.31 -28.63 10.35
CA GLU A 40 0.04 -28.46 10.88
C GLU A 40 1.05 -29.38 10.17
N GLU A 41 0.67 -30.64 9.94
CA GLU A 41 1.52 -31.58 9.20
C GLU A 41 1.71 -31.14 7.75
N GLN A 42 0.65 -30.67 7.10
CA GLN A 42 0.73 -30.11 5.74
C GLN A 42 1.58 -28.85 5.70
N ALA A 43 1.44 -27.96 6.68
CA ALA A 43 2.21 -26.71 6.77
C ALA A 43 3.70 -26.99 6.99
N ALA A 44 4.04 -27.89 7.91
CA ALA A 44 5.42 -28.30 8.16
C ALA A 44 6.06 -28.94 6.90
N GLN A 45 5.32 -29.80 6.20
CA GLN A 45 5.78 -30.40 4.95
C GLN A 45 5.98 -29.35 3.85
N THR A 46 5.05 -28.40 3.72
CA THR A 46 5.10 -27.34 2.71
C THR A 46 6.26 -26.39 2.98
N TYR A 47 6.45 -25.96 4.24
CA TYR A 47 7.57 -25.14 4.65
C TYR A 47 8.91 -25.82 4.36
N ALA A 48 9.06 -27.10 4.72
CA ALA A 48 10.27 -27.85 4.44
C ALA A 48 10.57 -27.94 2.94
N GLN A 49 9.56 -28.08 2.08
CA GLN A 49 9.74 -28.06 0.63
C GLN A 49 10.14 -26.68 0.09
N MET A 50 9.53 -25.61 0.60
CA MET A 50 9.88 -24.23 0.24
C MET A 50 11.35 -23.94 0.55
N GLN A 51 11.85 -24.38 1.70
CA GLN A 51 13.25 -24.21 2.10
C GLN A 51 14.26 -24.95 1.19
N THR A 52 13.81 -25.87 0.32
CA THR A 52 14.69 -26.54 -0.65
C THR A 52 14.88 -25.76 -1.95
N LYS A 53 14.12 -24.68 -2.18
CA LYS A 53 14.18 -23.85 -3.39
C LYS A 53 15.44 -22.99 -3.39
N ALA A 54 16.05 -22.82 -4.57
CA ALA A 54 17.40 -22.25 -4.68
C ALA A 54 17.44 -20.73 -4.48
N ASN A 55 16.35 -20.04 -4.80
CA ASN A 55 16.23 -18.59 -4.73
C ASN A 55 14.78 -18.17 -4.44
N ASP A 56 14.57 -16.87 -4.17
CA ASP A 56 13.26 -16.37 -3.77
C ASP A 56 12.21 -16.42 -4.88
N LEU A 57 12.60 -16.32 -6.16
CA LEU A 57 11.70 -16.53 -7.29
C LEU A 57 11.15 -17.98 -7.29
N GLU A 58 12.00 -18.99 -7.12
CA GLU A 58 11.56 -20.38 -7.03
C GLU A 58 10.70 -20.64 -5.78
N LYS A 59 11.00 -19.99 -4.65
CA LYS A 59 10.14 -20.04 -3.45
C LYS A 59 8.77 -19.44 -3.75
N ARG A 60 8.72 -18.27 -4.40
CA ARG A 60 7.47 -17.60 -4.80
C ARG A 60 6.64 -18.50 -5.71
N LEU A 61 7.22 -19.05 -6.78
CA LEU A 61 6.51 -19.94 -7.71
C LEU A 61 5.92 -21.16 -6.99
N PHE A 62 6.67 -21.77 -6.07
CA PHE A 62 6.17 -22.86 -5.23
C PHE A 62 5.03 -22.41 -4.31
N LEU A 63 5.16 -21.26 -3.65
CA LEU A 63 4.08 -20.72 -2.81
C LEU A 63 2.82 -20.37 -3.64
N MET A 64 2.97 -19.93 -4.89
CA MET A 64 1.85 -19.70 -5.81
C MET A 64 1.16 -21.00 -6.21
N GLU A 65 1.89 -22.11 -6.37
CA GLU A 65 1.29 -23.43 -6.57
C GLU A 65 0.38 -23.82 -5.39
N ILE A 66 0.83 -23.57 -4.16
CA ILE A 66 0.00 -23.81 -2.97
C ILE A 66 -1.19 -22.84 -2.95
N PHE A 67 -1.00 -21.56 -3.23
CA PHE A 67 -2.08 -20.57 -3.30
C PHE A 67 -3.17 -20.95 -4.32
N ASN A 68 -2.75 -21.46 -5.49
CA ASN A 68 -3.63 -21.84 -6.58
C ASN A 68 -4.37 -23.16 -6.34
N THR A 69 -3.91 -23.99 -5.40
CA THR A 69 -4.47 -25.33 -5.15
C THR A 69 -5.14 -25.46 -3.78
N ASN A 70 -4.70 -24.74 -2.75
CA ASN A 70 -5.22 -24.78 -1.39
C ASN A 70 -4.94 -23.46 -0.65
N ARG A 71 -5.90 -22.53 -0.71
CA ARG A 71 -5.79 -21.20 -0.10
C ARG A 71 -5.70 -21.25 1.41
N THR A 72 -6.43 -22.15 2.06
CA THR A 72 -6.41 -22.27 3.52
C THR A 72 -5.01 -22.68 4.00
N LEU A 73 -4.39 -23.67 3.36
CA LEU A 73 -3.02 -24.08 3.69
C LEU A 73 -1.99 -22.96 3.42
N PHE A 74 -2.11 -22.28 2.26
CA PHE A 74 -1.23 -21.16 1.93
C PHE A 74 -1.27 -20.09 3.03
N TYR A 75 -2.46 -19.63 3.42
CA TYR A 75 -2.60 -18.57 4.42
C TYR A 75 -2.31 -19.05 5.84
N TYR A 76 -2.56 -20.32 6.16
CA TYR A 76 -2.15 -20.89 7.43
C TYR A 76 -0.63 -20.78 7.59
N LEU A 77 0.11 -21.25 6.58
CA LEU A 77 1.55 -21.15 6.54
C LEU A 77 2.03 -19.68 6.52
N PHE A 78 1.41 -18.83 5.70
CA PHE A 78 1.80 -17.41 5.61
C PHE A 78 1.62 -16.67 6.93
N SER A 79 0.54 -16.96 7.68
CA SER A 79 0.28 -16.33 8.99
C SER A 79 1.34 -16.66 10.06
N GLN A 80 2.03 -17.79 9.93
CA GLN A 80 3.09 -18.22 10.84
C GLN A 80 4.46 -17.58 10.49
N HIS A 81 4.63 -17.15 9.24
CA HIS A 81 5.91 -16.69 8.68
C HIS A 81 5.79 -15.32 8.00
N LEU A 82 4.88 -14.47 8.49
CA LEU A 82 4.45 -13.25 7.78
C LEU A 82 5.62 -12.32 7.40
N GLU A 83 6.57 -12.08 8.31
CA GLU A 83 7.76 -11.27 8.06
C GLU A 83 8.73 -11.91 7.05
N GLU A 84 8.92 -13.24 7.12
CA GLU A 84 9.80 -13.99 6.22
C GLU A 84 9.21 -14.10 4.81
N PHE A 85 7.90 -14.32 4.71
CA PHE A 85 7.23 -14.61 3.45
C PHE A 85 6.83 -13.34 2.70
N ASN A 86 6.57 -12.23 3.40
CA ASN A 86 6.20 -10.97 2.75
C ASN A 86 7.16 -10.56 1.62
N PRO A 87 8.51 -10.54 1.80
CA PRO A 87 9.41 -10.18 0.71
C PRO A 87 9.45 -11.17 -0.47
N ILE A 88 8.96 -12.41 -0.26
CA ILE A 88 8.85 -13.44 -1.31
C ILE A 88 7.52 -13.32 -2.06
N VAL A 89 6.41 -13.09 -1.34
CA VAL A 89 5.06 -13.00 -1.94
C VAL A 89 4.70 -11.58 -2.43
N TYR A 90 5.50 -10.59 -2.07
CA TYR A 90 5.35 -9.19 -2.45
C TYR A 90 6.74 -8.61 -2.79
N ASP A 91 7.00 -7.35 -2.45
CA ASP A 91 8.27 -6.68 -2.77
C ASP A 91 9.44 -7.19 -1.94
N PRO A 92 10.60 -7.48 -2.56
CA PRO A 92 10.95 -7.16 -3.95
C PRO A 92 10.69 -8.26 -4.98
N THR A 93 10.47 -9.52 -4.58
CA THR A 93 10.45 -10.67 -5.50
C THR A 93 9.28 -10.67 -6.49
N ILE A 94 8.17 -10.01 -6.16
CA ILE A 94 7.02 -9.87 -7.08
C ILE A 94 7.38 -9.15 -8.38
N ALA A 95 8.38 -8.26 -8.36
CA ALA A 95 8.85 -7.61 -9.57
C ALA A 95 9.29 -8.64 -10.61
N ASP A 96 10.09 -9.64 -10.22
CA ASP A 96 10.58 -10.70 -11.12
C ASP A 96 9.43 -11.46 -11.80
N THR A 97 8.32 -11.73 -11.08
CA THR A 97 7.16 -12.40 -11.68
C THR A 97 6.32 -11.48 -12.54
N ILE A 98 6.25 -10.17 -12.24
CA ILE A 98 5.64 -9.18 -13.13
C ILE A 98 6.46 -9.09 -14.43
N GLU A 99 7.78 -8.98 -14.34
CA GLU A 99 8.63 -8.85 -15.54
C GLU A 99 8.47 -10.09 -16.46
N GLY A 100 8.42 -11.28 -15.85
CA GLY A 100 8.27 -12.56 -16.53
C GLY A 100 6.83 -13.08 -16.67
N TYR A 101 5.79 -12.31 -16.31
CA TYR A 101 4.44 -12.84 -16.10
C TYR A 101 3.91 -13.65 -17.30
N SER A 102 4.01 -13.07 -18.50
CA SER A 102 3.56 -13.72 -19.73
C SER A 102 4.33 -15.02 -20.05
N ASP A 103 5.63 -15.08 -19.72
CA ASP A 103 6.46 -16.26 -19.95
C ASP A 103 6.25 -17.35 -18.89
N LEU A 104 5.88 -16.94 -17.68
CA LEU A 104 5.69 -17.80 -16.51
C LEU A 104 4.21 -18.17 -16.27
N PHE A 105 3.28 -17.71 -17.11
CA PHE A 105 1.85 -17.87 -16.90
C PHE A 105 1.43 -19.34 -16.84
N VAL A 106 0.82 -19.74 -15.73
CA VAL A 106 0.24 -21.09 -15.54
C VAL A 106 -1.23 -21.03 -15.13
N ASP A 107 -1.60 -20.07 -14.30
CA ASP A 107 -2.95 -19.93 -13.74
C ASP A 107 -3.30 -18.43 -13.61
N PRO A 108 -4.55 -18.02 -13.88
CA PRO A 108 -4.99 -16.62 -13.78
C PRO A 108 -5.17 -16.15 -12.33
N GLN A 109 -5.05 -17.03 -11.33
CA GLN A 109 -5.15 -16.73 -9.90
C GLN A 109 -6.47 -16.05 -9.51
N TYR A 110 -7.55 -16.37 -10.24
CA TYR A 110 -8.87 -15.77 -10.12
C TYR A 110 -8.89 -14.25 -10.40
N ALA A 111 -7.93 -13.74 -11.16
CA ALA A 111 -7.91 -12.37 -11.62
C ALA A 111 -8.92 -12.11 -12.75
N GLY A 112 -9.48 -10.90 -12.77
CA GLY A 112 -10.25 -10.38 -13.90
C GLY A 112 -9.37 -9.58 -14.86
N TYR A 113 -9.61 -9.74 -16.16
CA TYR A 113 -8.89 -9.02 -17.22
C TYR A 113 -9.90 -8.21 -18.04
N LEU A 114 -9.90 -6.90 -17.84
CA LEU A 114 -10.77 -5.97 -18.55
C LEU A 114 -10.04 -5.41 -19.77
N ASP A 115 -10.51 -5.74 -20.96
CA ASP A 115 -9.94 -5.27 -22.23
C ASP A 115 -10.63 -3.99 -22.70
N ILE A 116 -9.87 -2.90 -22.86
CA ILE A 116 -10.38 -1.60 -23.33
C ILE A 116 -10.97 -1.61 -24.75
N ASN A 117 -10.70 -2.67 -25.52
CA ASN A 117 -11.27 -2.87 -26.85
C ASN A 117 -12.66 -3.51 -26.80
N HIS A 118 -13.04 -4.07 -25.65
CA HIS A 118 -14.29 -4.79 -25.44
C HIS A 118 -15.07 -4.31 -24.19
N PRO A 119 -15.46 -3.02 -24.11
CA PRO A 119 -16.25 -2.49 -22.99
C PRO A 119 -17.57 -3.22 -22.74
N GLU A 120 -18.15 -3.84 -23.76
CA GLU A 120 -19.34 -4.68 -23.66
C GLU A 120 -19.15 -5.92 -22.76
N ASN A 121 -17.90 -6.36 -22.58
CA ASN A 121 -17.57 -7.56 -21.80
C ASN A 121 -17.36 -7.29 -20.31
N ILE A 122 -17.33 -6.03 -19.85
CA ILE A 122 -17.03 -5.67 -18.45
C ILE A 122 -17.90 -6.47 -17.46
N GLU A 123 -19.22 -6.50 -17.65
CA GLU A 123 -20.12 -7.23 -16.75
C GLU A 123 -19.88 -8.75 -16.78
N ALA A 124 -19.62 -9.31 -17.96
CA ALA A 124 -19.34 -10.73 -18.10
C ALA A 124 -18.01 -11.10 -17.41
N THR A 125 -16.96 -10.31 -17.62
CA THR A 125 -15.66 -10.49 -16.96
C THR A 125 -15.80 -10.46 -15.45
N LEU A 126 -16.48 -9.45 -14.89
CA LEU A 126 -16.65 -9.34 -13.44
C LEU A 126 -17.42 -10.52 -12.84
N LYS A 127 -18.49 -10.98 -13.49
CA LYS A 127 -19.25 -12.16 -13.04
C LYS A 127 -18.43 -13.45 -13.12
N ASN A 128 -17.71 -13.64 -14.22
CA ASN A 128 -16.90 -14.84 -14.46
C ASN A 128 -15.72 -14.91 -13.48
N ALA A 129 -15.00 -13.81 -13.29
CA ALA A 129 -13.88 -13.74 -12.35
C ALA A 129 -14.35 -13.87 -10.89
N ALA A 130 -15.51 -13.30 -10.53
CA ALA A 130 -16.11 -13.52 -9.21
C ALA A 130 -16.49 -14.99 -8.99
N GLY A 131 -16.92 -15.72 -10.01
CA GLY A 131 -17.23 -17.15 -9.91
C GLY A 131 -18.32 -17.46 -8.87
N GLY A 132 -19.27 -16.55 -8.69
CA GLY A 132 -20.34 -16.67 -7.69
C GLY A 132 -19.94 -16.30 -6.25
N ARG A 133 -18.70 -15.84 -6.02
CA ARG A 133 -18.24 -15.35 -4.72
C ARG A 133 -18.85 -13.99 -4.39
N GLU A 134 -19.08 -13.72 -3.11
CA GLU A 134 -19.52 -12.41 -2.62
C GLU A 134 -18.32 -11.45 -2.54
N ILE A 135 -17.98 -10.81 -3.66
CA ILE A 135 -16.86 -9.87 -3.71
C ILE A 135 -17.22 -8.59 -2.94
N ARG A 136 -16.29 -8.17 -2.08
CA ARG A 136 -16.38 -6.96 -1.25
C ARG A 136 -15.14 -6.08 -1.36
N LEU A 137 -14.04 -6.59 -1.91
CA LEU A 137 -12.82 -5.83 -2.14
C LEU A 137 -12.27 -6.17 -3.52
N ILE A 138 -12.06 -5.14 -4.34
CA ILE A 138 -11.33 -5.25 -5.60
C ILE A 138 -10.06 -4.44 -5.44
N VAL A 139 -8.91 -5.07 -5.70
CA VAL A 139 -7.68 -4.34 -6.04
C VAL A 139 -7.59 -4.36 -7.55
N VAL A 140 -7.58 -3.18 -8.15
CA VAL A 140 -7.50 -2.98 -9.59
C VAL A 140 -6.25 -2.19 -9.93
N THR A 141 -5.61 -2.55 -11.03
CA THR A 141 -4.48 -1.81 -11.62
C THR A 141 -4.68 -1.63 -13.13
N ASP A 142 -4.12 -0.57 -13.71
CA ASP A 142 -3.85 -0.52 -15.17
C ASP A 142 -2.37 -0.75 -15.49
N ALA A 143 -1.55 -1.00 -14.46
CA ALA A 143 -0.15 -1.39 -14.54
C ALA A 143 0.75 -0.41 -15.30
N GLU A 144 0.36 0.87 -15.39
CA GLU A 144 1.19 1.90 -16.02
C GLU A 144 2.32 2.37 -15.09
N GLY A 145 2.10 2.34 -13.79
CA GLY A 145 2.93 2.99 -12.77
C GLY A 145 3.66 2.06 -11.81
N ILE A 146 3.85 0.77 -12.14
CA ILE A 146 4.28 -0.25 -11.16
C ILE A 146 5.59 0.08 -10.48
N LEU A 147 5.58 0.21 -9.14
CA LEU A 147 6.71 0.08 -8.20
C LEU A 147 8.08 0.64 -8.66
N GLY A 148 8.09 1.76 -9.40
CA GLY A 148 9.30 2.32 -9.99
C GLY A 148 9.92 1.51 -11.15
N ILE A 149 9.35 0.37 -11.54
CA ILE A 149 9.69 -0.43 -12.72
C ILE A 149 8.85 -0.08 -13.95
N GLY A 150 7.80 0.75 -13.79
CA GLY A 150 7.08 1.44 -14.86
C GLY A 150 5.95 0.62 -15.49
N ASP A 151 5.71 0.86 -16.78
CA ASP A 151 4.57 0.30 -17.51
C ASP A 151 4.79 -1.18 -17.86
N TRP A 152 3.96 -2.09 -17.33
CA TRP A 152 4.01 -3.52 -17.64
C TRP A 152 2.71 -4.08 -18.26
N GLY A 153 1.72 -3.22 -18.49
CA GLY A 153 0.40 -3.61 -19.01
C GLY A 153 -0.16 -4.84 -18.28
N THR A 154 -0.73 -5.80 -19.01
CA THR A 154 -1.37 -6.99 -18.41
C THR A 154 -0.47 -7.82 -17.48
N ASN A 155 0.85 -7.80 -17.66
CA ASN A 155 1.76 -8.49 -16.75
C ASN A 155 1.67 -7.97 -15.30
N GLY A 156 1.24 -6.72 -15.12
CA GLY A 156 1.11 -6.09 -13.82
C GLY A 156 -0.03 -6.63 -12.95
N VAL A 157 -0.89 -7.51 -13.46
CA VAL A 157 -2.00 -8.09 -12.67
C VAL A 157 -1.53 -8.75 -11.37
N ASP A 158 -0.29 -9.26 -11.35
CA ASP A 158 0.35 -9.84 -10.18
C ASP A 158 0.37 -8.89 -8.99
N ILE A 159 0.47 -7.56 -9.19
CA ILE A 159 0.43 -6.61 -8.06
C ILE A 159 -0.92 -6.65 -7.34
N SER A 160 -2.00 -6.77 -8.09
CA SER A 160 -3.35 -6.85 -7.53
C SER A 160 -3.52 -8.15 -6.73
N VAL A 161 -2.94 -9.24 -7.22
CA VAL A 161 -2.90 -10.52 -6.50
C VAL A 161 -2.07 -10.39 -5.21
N GLY A 162 -0.86 -9.84 -5.30
CA GLY A 162 0.06 -9.66 -4.18
C GLY A 162 -0.52 -8.80 -3.06
N LYS A 163 -1.11 -7.65 -3.37
CA LYS A 163 -1.80 -6.80 -2.38
C LYS A 163 -2.91 -7.55 -1.66
N LEU A 164 -3.72 -8.31 -2.40
CA LEU A 164 -4.80 -9.11 -1.83
C LEU A 164 -4.28 -10.25 -0.95
N MET A 165 -3.12 -10.84 -1.28
CA MET A 165 -2.45 -11.79 -0.38
C MET A 165 -2.08 -11.13 0.94
N VAL A 166 -1.54 -9.91 0.92
CA VAL A 166 -1.19 -9.20 2.16
C VAL A 166 -2.43 -8.73 2.92
N TYR A 167 -3.51 -8.32 2.24
CA TYR A 167 -4.81 -8.05 2.89
C TYR A 167 -5.28 -9.23 3.74
N THR A 168 -5.23 -10.44 3.20
CA THR A 168 -5.61 -11.65 3.94
C THR A 168 -4.56 -12.02 4.99
N GLY A 169 -3.26 -12.01 4.65
CA GLY A 169 -2.19 -12.41 5.56
C GLY A 169 -2.03 -11.49 6.78
N ALA A 170 -2.13 -10.17 6.58
CA ALA A 170 -1.98 -9.17 7.63
C ALA A 170 -3.28 -8.88 8.37
N ALA A 171 -4.39 -8.65 7.66
CA ALA A 171 -5.65 -8.23 8.29
C ALA A 171 -6.66 -9.37 8.47
N GLY A 172 -6.49 -10.51 7.80
CA GLY A 172 -7.47 -11.60 7.83
C GLY A 172 -8.74 -11.26 7.04
N ILE A 173 -8.65 -10.55 5.92
CA ILE A 173 -9.78 -10.46 4.99
C ILE A 173 -9.97 -11.81 4.31
N ASP A 174 -11.20 -12.36 4.34
CA ASP A 174 -11.52 -13.66 3.73
C ASP A 174 -11.15 -13.65 2.23
N PRO A 175 -10.27 -14.56 1.76
CA PRO A 175 -9.81 -14.56 0.38
C PRO A 175 -10.92 -14.88 -0.62
N SER A 176 -12.07 -15.41 -0.17
CA SER A 176 -13.25 -15.60 -1.04
C SER A 176 -13.95 -14.27 -1.35
N MET A 177 -13.75 -13.21 -0.55
CA MET A 177 -14.40 -11.91 -0.73
C MET A 177 -13.60 -10.93 -1.59
N VAL A 178 -12.45 -11.34 -2.12
CA VAL A 178 -11.54 -10.46 -2.85
C VAL A 178 -11.40 -10.83 -4.32
N LEU A 179 -11.18 -9.83 -5.17
CA LEU A 179 -11.02 -9.99 -6.61
C LEU A 179 -9.85 -9.14 -7.12
N PRO A 180 -8.73 -9.76 -7.56
CA PRO A 180 -7.68 -9.04 -8.28
C PRO A 180 -8.16 -8.71 -9.69
N LEU A 181 -7.80 -7.53 -10.20
CA LEU A 181 -8.25 -7.08 -11.50
C LEU A 181 -7.19 -6.26 -12.22
N VAL A 182 -7.04 -6.47 -13.52
CA VAL A 182 -6.25 -5.61 -14.40
C VAL A 182 -7.11 -5.01 -15.50
N ILE A 183 -6.89 -3.72 -15.78
CA ILE A 183 -7.44 -3.01 -16.92
C ILE A 183 -6.36 -2.95 -18.00
N ASP A 184 -6.52 -3.76 -19.04
CA ASP A 184 -5.64 -3.77 -20.20
C ASP A 184 -6.02 -2.65 -21.17
N ALA A 185 -5.44 -1.47 -20.95
CA ALA A 185 -5.58 -0.32 -21.83
C ALA A 185 -4.58 -0.32 -23.01
N GLY A 186 -3.82 -1.40 -23.21
CA GLY A 186 -2.57 -1.41 -23.97
C GLY A 186 -1.36 -1.08 -23.10
N THR A 187 -0.18 -1.05 -23.70
CA THR A 187 1.09 -0.69 -23.02
C THR A 187 1.96 0.17 -23.93
N ASN A 188 2.64 1.15 -23.33
CA ASN A 188 3.63 1.97 -24.02
C ASN A 188 5.02 1.31 -24.06
N ARG A 189 5.20 0.18 -23.36
CA ARG A 189 6.44 -0.61 -23.39
C ARG A 189 6.57 -1.36 -24.71
N GLU A 190 7.51 -0.94 -25.54
CA GLU A 190 7.72 -1.51 -26.88
C GLU A 190 8.13 -2.99 -26.82
N GLU A 191 8.94 -3.36 -25.83
CA GLU A 191 9.41 -4.74 -25.63
C GLU A 191 8.26 -5.72 -25.42
N LEU A 192 7.21 -5.32 -24.69
CA LEU A 192 6.02 -6.15 -24.49
C LEU A 192 5.19 -6.25 -25.77
N ARG A 193 4.95 -5.12 -26.45
CA ARG A 193 4.17 -5.12 -27.71
C ARG A 193 4.81 -6.02 -28.78
N ASN A 194 6.15 -6.04 -28.82
CA ASN A 194 6.92 -6.84 -29.77
C ASN A 194 7.19 -8.28 -29.31
N SER A 195 7.05 -8.59 -28.01
CA SER A 195 7.30 -9.94 -27.47
C SER A 195 6.22 -10.93 -27.93
N PRO A 196 6.54 -12.05 -28.60
CA PRO A 196 5.54 -13.02 -29.05
C PRO A 196 4.76 -13.69 -27.92
N ASN A 197 5.30 -13.70 -26.70
CA ASN A 197 4.68 -14.33 -25.55
C ASN A 197 3.74 -13.38 -24.78
N TYR A 198 3.82 -12.07 -25.03
CA TYR A 198 2.99 -11.09 -24.32
C TYR A 198 1.49 -11.40 -24.47
N LEU A 199 0.81 -11.51 -23.32
CA LEU A 199 -0.59 -11.91 -23.22
C LEU A 199 -1.58 -10.73 -23.26
N GLY A 200 -1.09 -9.48 -23.20
CA GLY A 200 -1.93 -8.28 -23.24
C GLY A 200 -2.09 -7.66 -24.63
N ASN A 201 -2.79 -6.53 -24.68
CA ASN A 201 -3.05 -5.76 -25.89
C ASN A 201 -1.77 -5.20 -26.51
N ARG A 202 -1.54 -5.52 -27.79
CA ARG A 202 -0.33 -5.13 -28.54
C ARG A 202 -0.47 -3.76 -29.22
N HIS A 203 -0.98 -2.78 -28.49
CA HIS A 203 -1.05 -1.40 -28.93
C HIS A 203 -0.65 -0.45 -27.80
N GLU A 204 -0.31 0.77 -28.17
CA GLU A 204 -0.04 1.86 -27.23
C GLU A 204 -1.25 2.12 -26.31
N ARG A 205 -1.01 2.67 -25.12
CA ARG A 205 -2.08 2.93 -24.16
C ARG A 205 -3.15 3.84 -24.73
N VAL A 206 -4.41 3.44 -24.59
CA VAL A 206 -5.56 4.29 -24.86
C VAL A 206 -5.65 5.36 -23.77
N ARG A 207 -5.87 6.62 -24.17
CA ARG A 207 -5.87 7.81 -23.30
C ARG A 207 -7.14 8.66 -23.48
N GLY A 208 -7.32 9.63 -22.59
CA GLY A 208 -8.38 10.63 -22.68
C GLY A 208 -9.76 10.03 -22.45
N ASP A 209 -10.78 10.62 -23.08
CA ASP A 209 -12.19 10.31 -22.83
C ASP A 209 -12.51 8.82 -22.99
N ARG A 210 -11.96 8.15 -24.02
CA ARG A 210 -12.18 6.70 -24.20
C ARG A 210 -11.71 5.88 -23.01
N TYR A 211 -10.60 6.25 -22.38
CA TYR A 211 -10.11 5.57 -21.18
C TYR A 211 -11.01 5.88 -19.97
N TYR A 212 -11.37 7.14 -19.76
CA TYR A 212 -12.22 7.52 -18.62
C TYR A 212 -13.65 6.98 -18.74
N ASP A 213 -14.23 6.92 -19.94
CA ASP A 213 -15.52 6.28 -20.18
C ASP A 213 -15.49 4.78 -19.85
N PHE A 214 -14.37 4.11 -20.14
CA PHE A 214 -14.16 2.72 -19.77
C PHE A 214 -14.08 2.53 -18.24
N ILE A 215 -13.32 3.39 -17.55
CA ILE A 215 -13.26 3.40 -16.07
C ILE A 215 -14.65 3.63 -15.48
N ASP A 216 -15.42 4.56 -16.03
CA ASP A 216 -16.79 4.85 -15.58
C ASP A 216 -17.71 3.64 -15.72
N GLN A 217 -17.68 2.99 -16.88
CA GLN A 217 -18.48 1.79 -17.11
C GLN A 217 -18.05 0.65 -16.18
N PHE A 218 -16.75 0.49 -15.91
CA PHE A 218 -16.22 -0.46 -14.94
C PHE A 218 -16.76 -0.18 -13.53
N VAL A 219 -16.58 1.04 -13.01
CA VAL A 219 -17.00 1.39 -11.64
C VAL A 219 -18.50 1.20 -11.46
N GLN A 220 -19.31 1.75 -12.38
CA GLN A 220 -20.77 1.63 -12.33
C GLN A 220 -21.23 0.16 -12.36
N THR A 221 -20.56 -0.67 -13.16
CA THR A 221 -20.88 -2.10 -13.25
C THR A 221 -20.45 -2.82 -11.97
N ALA A 222 -19.27 -2.55 -11.45
CA ALA A 222 -18.75 -3.17 -10.23
C ALA A 222 -19.61 -2.84 -9.01
N GLU A 223 -20.01 -1.58 -8.82
CA GLU A 223 -20.90 -1.18 -7.71
C GLU A 223 -22.27 -1.85 -7.79
N ARG A 224 -22.83 -1.98 -9.00
CA ARG A 224 -24.11 -2.66 -9.21
C ARG A 224 -24.03 -4.15 -8.91
N LEU A 225 -22.94 -4.82 -9.30
CA LEU A 225 -22.74 -6.25 -9.07
C LEU A 225 -22.34 -6.56 -7.63
N PHE A 226 -21.64 -5.65 -6.97
CA PHE A 226 -21.05 -5.83 -5.64
C PHE A 226 -21.45 -4.67 -4.70
N PRO A 227 -22.67 -4.68 -4.12
CA PRO A 227 -23.21 -3.53 -3.38
C PRO A 227 -22.45 -3.11 -2.11
N LYS A 228 -21.51 -3.95 -1.63
CA LYS A 228 -20.65 -3.71 -0.47
C LYS A 228 -19.17 -3.55 -0.86
N LEU A 229 -18.92 -3.25 -2.13
CA LEU A 229 -17.58 -3.11 -2.68
C LEU A 229 -16.83 -1.97 -1.98
N TYR A 230 -15.58 -2.24 -1.63
CA TYR A 230 -14.53 -1.27 -1.38
C TYR A 230 -13.51 -1.40 -2.53
N LEU A 231 -13.23 -0.30 -3.23
CA LEU A 231 -12.42 -0.31 -4.44
C LEU A 231 -11.03 0.29 -4.19
N HIS A 232 -10.00 -0.51 -4.38
CA HIS A 232 -8.60 -0.14 -4.21
C HIS A 232 -7.93 0.01 -5.57
N TRP A 233 -7.43 1.21 -5.89
CA TRP A 233 -6.66 1.52 -7.10
C TRP A 233 -5.17 1.41 -6.82
N GLU A 234 -4.45 0.65 -7.64
CA GLU A 234 -3.03 0.37 -7.48
C GLU A 234 -2.24 0.63 -8.76
N ASP A 235 -1.09 1.27 -8.66
CA ASP A 235 -0.08 1.38 -9.73
C ASP A 235 -0.61 1.96 -11.05
N PHE A 236 -1.54 2.91 -10.93
CA PHE A 236 -2.05 3.66 -12.08
C PHE A 236 -1.05 4.72 -12.55
N GLY A 237 -1.11 5.05 -13.84
CA GLY A 237 -0.37 6.18 -14.39
C GLY A 237 -0.70 7.46 -13.63
N ARG A 238 0.32 8.24 -13.24
CA ARG A 238 0.18 9.36 -12.27
C ARG A 238 -1.00 10.30 -12.55
N LEU A 239 -1.18 10.73 -13.80
CA LEU A 239 -2.30 11.60 -14.21
C LEU A 239 -3.65 10.90 -14.04
N ASN A 240 -3.75 9.62 -14.44
CA ASN A 240 -4.97 8.84 -14.30
C ASN A 240 -5.31 8.57 -12.84
N ALA A 241 -4.32 8.19 -12.01
CA ALA A 241 -4.50 7.93 -10.59
C ALA A 241 -5.16 9.11 -9.87
N ALA A 242 -4.64 10.33 -10.07
CA ALA A 242 -5.17 11.54 -9.44
C ALA A 242 -6.59 11.87 -9.92
N ASN A 243 -6.83 11.81 -11.24
CA ASN A 243 -8.14 12.12 -11.83
C ASN A 243 -9.22 11.12 -11.39
N ILE A 244 -8.90 9.82 -11.38
CA ILE A 244 -9.79 8.76 -10.93
C ILE A 244 -10.10 8.95 -9.44
N LEU A 245 -9.07 9.16 -8.61
CA LEU A 245 -9.28 9.34 -7.17
C LEU A 245 -10.17 10.55 -6.88
N GLU A 246 -9.89 11.72 -7.45
CA GLU A 246 -10.68 12.93 -7.16
C GLU A 246 -12.13 12.79 -7.65
N LYS A 247 -12.36 12.08 -8.76
CA LYS A 247 -13.71 11.77 -9.24
C LYS A 247 -14.47 10.90 -8.25
N TYR A 248 -13.87 9.79 -7.79
CA TYR A 248 -14.59 8.72 -7.09
C TYR A 248 -14.60 8.81 -5.57
N ARG A 249 -13.59 9.44 -4.94
CA ARG A 249 -13.43 9.49 -3.47
C ARG A 249 -14.61 10.08 -2.70
N LYS A 250 -15.45 10.90 -3.34
CA LYS A 250 -16.65 11.51 -2.73
C LYS A 250 -17.95 10.76 -3.08
N GLN A 251 -17.86 9.75 -3.95
CA GLN A 251 -19.01 9.05 -4.52
C GLN A 251 -19.10 7.61 -4.01
N ILE A 252 -17.95 6.93 -3.89
CA ILE A 252 -17.88 5.51 -3.59
C ILE A 252 -16.82 5.26 -2.50
N PRO A 253 -16.88 4.14 -1.75
CA PRO A 253 -15.83 3.75 -0.81
C PRO A 253 -14.61 3.28 -1.60
N THR A 254 -13.66 4.18 -1.82
CA THR A 254 -12.46 3.90 -2.61
C THR A 254 -11.20 4.51 -2.04
N PHE A 255 -10.07 3.93 -2.43
CA PHE A 255 -8.73 4.27 -1.97
C PHE A 255 -7.72 4.08 -3.10
N ASN A 256 -6.73 4.96 -3.19
CA ASN A 256 -5.56 4.76 -4.04
C ASN A 256 -4.30 4.67 -3.17
N ASP A 257 -3.56 3.57 -3.22
CA ASP A 257 -2.43 3.32 -2.30
C ASP A 257 -1.23 4.22 -2.57
N ASP A 258 -0.95 4.51 -3.84
CA ASP A 258 0.19 5.34 -4.25
C ASP A 258 0.04 6.79 -3.79
N ILE A 259 -1.19 7.32 -3.84
CA ILE A 259 -1.49 8.71 -3.46
C ILE A 259 -1.79 8.80 -1.97
N GLN A 260 -2.69 7.94 -1.47
CA GLN A 260 -3.17 8.02 -0.09
C GLN A 260 -2.32 7.17 0.84
N GLY A 261 -2.03 5.91 0.51
CA GLY A 261 -1.27 4.98 1.37
C GLY A 261 0.06 5.53 1.85
N THR A 262 0.89 6.04 0.93
CA THR A 262 2.19 6.65 1.28
C THR A 262 2.03 7.90 2.14
N GLY A 263 1.00 8.71 1.88
CA GLY A 263 0.65 9.86 2.72
C GLY A 263 0.26 9.45 4.15
N ILE A 264 -0.49 8.37 4.30
CA ILE A 264 -0.97 7.87 5.60
C ILE A 264 0.17 7.31 6.43
N VAL A 265 1.01 6.45 5.85
CA VAL A 265 2.13 5.87 6.60
C VAL A 265 3.15 6.94 6.98
N THR A 266 3.40 7.93 6.11
CA THR A 266 4.26 9.07 6.45
C THR A 266 3.66 9.88 7.60
N LEU A 267 2.36 10.17 7.54
CA LEU A 267 1.65 10.85 8.62
C LEU A 267 1.66 10.05 9.92
N GLY A 268 1.58 8.71 9.86
CA GLY A 268 1.76 7.84 11.03
C GLY A 268 3.15 7.96 11.64
N GLY A 269 4.20 8.08 10.83
CA GLY A 269 5.56 8.35 11.32
C GLY A 269 5.70 9.74 11.96
N ILE A 270 5.00 10.74 11.42
CA ILE A 270 4.91 12.08 12.02
C ILE A 270 4.20 11.99 13.38
N PHE A 271 3.03 11.35 13.47
CA PHE A 271 2.33 11.17 14.74
C PHE A 271 3.13 10.38 15.76
N GLY A 272 3.81 9.28 15.35
CA GLY A 272 4.70 8.55 16.23
C GLY A 272 5.86 9.41 16.76
N SER A 273 6.36 10.35 15.96
CA SER A 273 7.38 11.32 16.38
C SER A 273 6.81 12.35 17.36
N LEU A 274 5.62 12.88 17.08
CA LEU A 274 4.92 13.86 17.92
C LEU A 274 4.51 13.28 19.28
N ASP A 275 4.10 12.00 19.32
CA ASP A 275 3.79 11.32 20.57
C ASP A 275 5.02 11.13 21.46
N ILE A 276 6.22 10.96 20.87
CA ILE A 276 7.47 10.93 21.62
C ILE A 276 7.86 12.33 22.10
N SER A 277 7.77 13.35 21.24
CA SER A 277 8.20 14.71 21.57
C SER A 277 7.22 15.48 22.45
N GLY A 278 5.94 15.09 22.45
CA GLY A 278 4.85 15.82 23.09
C GLY A 278 4.43 17.11 22.35
N GLU A 279 4.88 17.27 21.10
CA GLU A 279 4.55 18.42 20.25
C GLU A 279 3.22 18.22 19.51
N LYS A 280 2.72 19.27 18.84
CA LYS A 280 1.51 19.22 18.03
C LYS A 280 1.82 19.33 16.55
N LEU A 281 1.02 18.69 15.71
CA LEU A 281 1.17 18.77 14.26
C LEU A 281 0.96 20.22 13.77
N THR A 282 -0.01 20.95 14.32
CA THR A 282 -0.32 22.34 13.96
C THR A 282 0.81 23.35 14.20
N ASP A 283 1.83 22.97 14.99
CA ASP A 283 3.00 23.81 15.29
C ASP A 283 4.19 23.53 14.35
N GLN A 284 4.08 22.50 13.51
CA GLN A 284 5.17 22.04 12.65
C GLN A 284 5.27 22.81 11.34
N VAL A 285 6.48 22.83 10.78
CA VAL A 285 6.77 23.38 9.44
C VAL A 285 7.27 22.24 8.55
N TYR A 286 6.54 22.00 7.46
CA TYR A 286 6.75 20.87 6.57
C TYR A 286 7.50 21.29 5.31
N LEU A 287 8.61 20.60 5.00
CA LEU A 287 9.35 20.73 3.76
C LEU A 287 9.38 19.40 3.00
N CYS A 288 8.87 19.40 1.77
CA CYS A 288 9.04 18.31 0.82
C CYS A 288 10.24 18.57 -0.10
N TYR A 289 11.13 17.59 -0.22
CA TYR A 289 12.17 17.55 -1.25
C TYR A 289 11.82 16.49 -2.30
N GLY A 290 11.37 16.93 -3.47
CA GLY A 290 10.80 16.10 -4.53
C GLY A 290 9.31 16.37 -4.74
N GLY A 291 8.96 17.45 -5.45
CA GLY A 291 7.57 17.84 -5.72
C GLY A 291 6.80 16.98 -6.73
N GLY A 292 7.13 15.69 -6.87
CA GLY A 292 6.39 14.75 -7.73
C GLY A 292 5.09 14.26 -7.08
N THR A 293 4.43 13.28 -7.69
CA THR A 293 3.14 12.74 -7.22
C THR A 293 3.18 12.26 -5.77
N ALA A 294 4.22 11.51 -5.38
CA ALA A 294 4.37 11.04 -4.01
C ALA A 294 4.55 12.21 -3.03
N GLY A 295 5.51 13.10 -3.28
CA GLY A 295 5.79 14.26 -2.43
C GLY A 295 4.59 15.20 -2.27
N ALA A 296 3.92 15.55 -3.37
CA ALA A 296 2.71 16.37 -3.34
C ALA A 296 1.52 15.66 -2.67
N GLY A 297 1.37 14.35 -2.89
CA GLY A 297 0.35 13.52 -2.23
C GLY A 297 0.53 13.50 -0.70
N ILE A 298 1.76 13.25 -0.23
CA ILE A 298 2.10 13.29 1.20
C ILE A 298 1.86 14.69 1.76
N ALA A 299 2.38 15.74 1.11
CA ALA A 299 2.21 17.12 1.56
C ALA A 299 0.72 17.49 1.69
N SER A 300 -0.10 17.11 0.70
CA SER A 300 -1.55 17.33 0.71
C SER A 300 -2.23 16.59 1.86
N ARG A 301 -1.81 15.35 2.14
CA ARG A 301 -2.35 14.57 3.26
C ARG A 301 -2.02 15.21 4.61
N VAL A 302 -0.78 15.61 4.84
CA VAL A 302 -0.38 16.26 6.10
C VAL A 302 -1.07 17.62 6.25
N LEU A 303 -1.22 18.38 5.16
CA LEU A 303 -1.93 19.67 5.17
C LEU A 303 -3.40 19.49 5.60
N ARG A 304 -4.10 18.51 5.01
CA ARG A 304 -5.49 18.20 5.38
C ARG A 304 -5.62 17.76 6.82
N GLU A 305 -4.61 17.07 7.35
CA GLU A 305 -4.60 16.71 8.77
C GLU A 305 -4.50 17.93 9.67
N MET A 306 -3.61 18.89 9.35
CA MET A 306 -3.55 20.17 10.08
C MET A 306 -4.88 20.93 10.05
N VAL A 307 -5.59 20.88 8.92
CA VAL A 307 -6.94 21.49 8.80
C VAL A 307 -7.96 20.74 9.66
N SER A 308 -7.92 19.41 9.66
CA SER A 308 -8.76 18.56 10.51
C SER A 308 -8.51 18.79 12.01
N GLU A 309 -7.28 19.13 12.41
CA GLU A 309 -6.92 19.52 13.77
C GLU A 309 -7.28 20.97 14.13
N GLY A 310 -7.86 21.74 13.19
CA GLY A 310 -8.50 23.02 13.45
C GLY A 310 -7.80 24.25 12.87
N LEU A 311 -6.71 24.09 12.10
CA LEU A 311 -6.17 25.23 11.34
C LEU A 311 -7.07 25.59 10.16
N SER A 312 -7.11 26.86 9.80
CA SER A 312 -7.65 27.24 8.48
C SER A 312 -6.73 26.74 7.35
N GLU A 313 -7.28 26.53 6.15
CA GLU A 313 -6.47 26.14 4.98
C GLU A 313 -5.33 27.13 4.71
N GLU A 314 -5.55 28.43 4.93
CA GLU A 314 -4.54 29.47 4.74
C GLU A 314 -3.41 29.36 5.76
N GLU A 315 -3.72 29.10 7.04
CA GLU A 315 -2.73 28.93 8.10
C GLU A 315 -1.93 27.63 7.93
N ALA A 316 -2.61 26.55 7.57
CA ALA A 316 -1.97 25.29 7.24
C ALA A 316 -1.01 25.50 6.06
N TYR A 317 -1.48 26.05 4.94
CA TYR A 317 -0.67 26.30 3.75
C TYR A 317 0.61 27.11 4.03
N LYS A 318 0.57 28.12 4.92
CA LYS A 318 1.76 28.90 5.31
C LYS A 318 2.91 28.05 5.89
N ARG A 319 2.62 26.83 6.35
CA ARG A 319 3.60 25.90 6.95
C ARG A 319 4.19 24.89 5.97
N PHE A 320 3.69 24.82 4.74
CA PHE A 320 4.14 23.84 3.76
C PHE A 320 5.05 24.46 2.73
N PHE A 321 6.19 23.84 2.47
CA PHE A 321 7.15 24.24 1.45
C PHE A 321 7.51 23.03 0.59
N MET A 322 7.74 23.25 -0.70
CA MET A 322 8.06 22.21 -1.65
C MET A 322 9.23 22.62 -2.52
N VAL A 323 10.20 21.73 -2.64
CA VAL A 323 11.39 21.87 -3.47
C VAL A 323 11.36 20.80 -4.55
N ASP A 324 11.63 21.18 -5.79
CA ASP A 324 11.86 20.26 -6.91
C ASP A 324 13.11 20.72 -7.70
N LYS A 325 13.30 20.25 -8.93
CA LYS A 325 14.46 20.54 -9.80
C LYS A 325 14.78 22.03 -9.93
N GLN A 326 13.77 22.89 -9.82
CA GLN A 326 13.88 24.35 -9.92
C GLN A 326 14.38 25.01 -8.63
N GLY A 327 14.35 24.31 -7.49
CA GLY A 327 14.44 24.90 -6.16
C GLY A 327 13.11 24.94 -5.43
N LEU A 328 12.97 25.86 -4.48
CA LEU A 328 11.68 26.19 -3.85
C LEU A 328 10.69 26.64 -4.93
N LEU A 329 9.50 26.04 -4.92
CA LEU A 329 8.49 26.31 -5.93
C LEU A 329 7.82 27.66 -5.70
N PHE A 330 7.76 28.48 -6.74
CA PHE A 330 7.12 29.79 -6.72
C PHE A 330 5.97 29.88 -7.73
N ASP A 331 4.95 30.68 -7.42
CA ASP A 331 3.73 30.81 -8.22
C ASP A 331 3.92 31.52 -9.57
N ASP A 332 5.08 32.16 -9.77
CA ASP A 332 5.53 32.78 -11.01
C ASP A 332 6.30 31.81 -11.95
N MET A 333 6.39 30.53 -11.60
CA MET A 333 6.99 29.50 -12.45
C MET A 333 5.98 28.96 -13.47
N ASP A 334 6.38 28.94 -14.74
CA ASP A 334 5.52 28.53 -15.87
C ASP A 334 5.38 27.00 -16.01
N ASP A 335 6.27 26.23 -15.40
CA ASP A 335 6.43 24.78 -15.59
C ASP A 335 5.92 23.91 -14.44
N LEU A 336 5.15 24.50 -13.51
CA LEU A 336 4.57 23.77 -12.38
C LEU A 336 3.48 22.77 -12.81
N THR A 337 3.53 21.57 -12.26
CA THR A 337 2.45 20.59 -12.42
C THR A 337 1.20 21.00 -11.63
N PRO A 338 0.00 20.48 -11.97
CA PRO A 338 -1.22 20.74 -11.20
C PRO A 338 -1.10 20.41 -9.70
N GLU A 339 -0.33 19.39 -9.34
CA GLU A 339 -0.11 18.96 -7.96
C GLU A 339 0.87 19.85 -7.20
N GLN A 340 1.78 20.54 -7.91
CA GLN A 340 2.76 21.45 -7.34
C GLN A 340 2.18 22.84 -7.06
N LYS A 341 1.28 23.31 -7.93
CA LYS A 341 0.67 24.65 -7.85
C LYS A 341 0.08 24.97 -6.46
N PRO A 342 -0.62 24.05 -5.77
CA PRO A 342 -1.13 24.30 -4.42
C PRO A 342 -0.07 24.58 -3.36
N PHE A 343 1.21 24.26 -3.60
CA PHE A 343 2.31 24.46 -2.64
C PHE A 343 3.29 25.56 -3.06
N ALA A 344 3.15 26.09 -4.27
CA ALA A 344 3.99 27.16 -4.79
C ALA A 344 3.81 28.46 -3.98
N LYS A 345 4.91 29.13 -3.62
CA LYS A 345 4.93 30.34 -2.79
C LYS A 345 5.00 31.62 -3.62
N LYS A 346 4.66 32.75 -3.02
CA LYS A 346 4.92 34.05 -3.63
C LYS A 346 6.40 34.37 -3.51
N ARG A 347 7.07 34.60 -4.64
CA ARG A 347 8.50 34.95 -4.65
C ARG A 347 8.82 36.19 -3.80
N ALA A 348 7.93 37.18 -3.81
CA ALA A 348 8.06 38.43 -3.06
C ALA A 348 8.09 38.24 -1.53
N ASP A 349 7.66 37.08 -1.00
CA ASP A 349 7.69 36.79 0.43
C ASP A 349 9.11 36.44 0.93
N PHE A 350 10.09 36.27 0.01
CA PHE A 350 11.46 35.85 0.33
C PHE A 350 12.49 36.85 -0.19
N SER A 351 13.21 37.50 0.72
CA SER A 351 14.27 38.47 0.37
C SER A 351 15.49 37.84 -0.29
N ASN A 352 15.67 36.53 -0.14
CA ASN A 352 16.76 35.72 -0.71
C ASN A 352 16.26 34.73 -1.77
N ALA A 353 15.12 35.00 -2.43
CA ALA A 353 14.49 34.08 -3.38
C ALA A 353 15.44 33.50 -4.43
N ASP A 354 16.40 34.28 -4.93
CA ASP A 354 17.38 33.84 -5.94
C ASP A 354 18.32 32.72 -5.47
N LYS A 355 18.48 32.57 -4.14
CA LYS A 355 19.30 31.52 -3.51
C LYS A 355 18.50 30.28 -3.13
N LEU A 356 17.16 30.34 -3.19
CA LEU A 356 16.27 29.24 -2.81
C LEU A 356 16.22 28.14 -3.90
N THR A 357 17.24 28.08 -4.76
CA THR A 357 17.57 26.96 -5.64
C THR A 357 18.38 25.87 -4.93
N ASP A 358 19.02 26.21 -3.81
CA ASP A 358 19.80 25.29 -2.98
C ASP A 358 18.99 24.83 -1.74
N LEU A 359 18.97 23.52 -1.48
CA LEU A 359 18.16 22.93 -0.40
C LEU A 359 18.62 23.42 0.99
N LEU A 360 19.91 23.61 1.22
CA LEU A 360 20.42 24.09 2.51
C LEU A 360 19.96 25.53 2.77
N GLU A 361 20.00 26.39 1.76
CA GLU A 361 19.46 27.76 1.85
C GLU A 361 17.95 27.76 2.11
N VAL A 362 17.19 26.84 1.49
CA VAL A 362 15.76 26.66 1.79
C VAL A 362 15.55 26.26 3.24
N VAL A 363 16.25 25.23 3.74
CA VAL A 363 16.14 24.74 5.13
C VAL A 363 16.44 25.84 6.14
N LYS A 364 17.48 26.66 5.90
CA LYS A 364 17.81 27.80 6.77
C LYS A 364 16.78 28.92 6.73
N THR A 365 16.13 29.11 5.58
CA THR A 365 15.18 30.20 5.35
C THR A 365 13.81 29.87 5.94
N VAL A 366 13.26 28.70 5.61
CA VAL A 366 11.89 28.32 6.01
C VAL A 366 11.83 27.62 7.37
N LYS A 367 13.00 27.20 7.89
CA LYS A 367 13.18 26.56 9.19
C LYS A 367 12.23 25.37 9.42
N PRO A 368 12.25 24.36 8.54
CA PRO A 368 11.35 23.23 8.67
C PRO A 368 11.70 22.39 9.90
N THR A 369 10.67 21.79 10.48
CA THR A 369 10.79 20.80 11.56
C THR A 369 10.57 19.38 11.03
N ILE A 370 9.89 19.26 9.88
CA ILE A 370 9.67 18.02 9.15
C ILE A 370 10.28 18.16 7.75
N LEU A 371 11.17 17.22 7.39
CA LEU A 371 11.78 17.12 6.06
C LEU A 371 11.48 15.73 5.47
N VAL A 372 10.72 15.69 4.36
CA VAL A 372 10.37 14.45 3.65
C VAL A 372 11.01 14.43 2.27
N GLY A 373 11.80 13.39 1.99
CA GLY A 373 12.47 13.16 0.72
C GLY A 373 11.71 12.17 -0.16
N THR A 374 11.37 12.60 -1.38
CA THR A 374 10.73 11.76 -2.43
C THR A 374 11.29 12.10 -3.82
N SER A 375 12.52 12.61 -3.84
CA SER A 375 13.17 13.20 -5.02
C SER A 375 13.81 12.17 -5.95
N THR A 376 14.10 10.97 -5.44
CA THR A 376 14.98 9.96 -6.06
C THR A 376 16.39 10.47 -6.36
N GLN A 377 16.83 11.54 -5.70
CA GLN A 377 18.19 12.10 -5.81
C GLN A 377 19.01 11.71 -4.57
N PRO A 378 19.92 10.74 -4.69
CA PRO A 378 20.64 10.21 -3.54
C PRO A 378 21.67 11.21 -2.99
N ASN A 379 21.97 11.08 -1.69
CA ASN A 379 22.97 11.89 -0.96
C ASN A 379 22.68 13.40 -0.91
N THR A 380 21.40 13.78 -1.02
CA THR A 380 20.96 15.18 -1.03
C THR A 380 20.66 15.71 0.36
N PHE A 381 20.30 14.85 1.32
CA PHE A 381 20.20 15.23 2.73
C PHE A 381 21.58 15.18 3.37
N THR A 382 22.42 16.16 3.07
CA THR A 382 23.81 16.18 3.55
C THR A 382 23.90 16.44 5.06
N ARG A 383 25.09 16.24 5.63
CA ARG A 383 25.38 16.55 7.04
C ARG A 383 24.99 17.98 7.41
N GLU A 384 25.33 18.95 6.57
CA GLU A 384 25.04 20.37 6.80
C GLU A 384 23.53 20.64 6.85
N ILE A 385 22.75 19.93 6.04
CA ILE A 385 21.28 20.01 6.06
C ILE A 385 20.73 19.40 7.36
N VAL A 386 21.23 18.23 7.77
CA VAL A 386 20.81 17.59 9.03
C VAL A 386 21.16 18.43 10.25
N GLU A 387 22.36 19.00 10.28
CA GLU A 387 22.79 19.92 11.33
C GLU A 387 21.90 21.19 11.35
N ALA A 388 21.57 21.76 10.18
CA ALA A 388 20.63 22.89 10.08
C ALA A 388 19.21 22.54 10.54
N MET A 389 18.71 21.33 10.25
CA MET A 389 17.44 20.83 10.79
C MET A 389 17.46 20.78 12.32
N CYS A 390 18.58 20.34 12.92
CA CYS A 390 18.77 20.29 14.37
C CYS A 390 18.94 21.67 15.02
N GLU A 391 19.30 22.70 14.25
CA GLU A 391 19.28 24.11 14.70
C GLU A 391 17.87 24.70 14.70
N ASN A 392 16.99 24.22 13.80
CA ASN A 392 15.61 24.69 13.67
C ASN A 392 14.68 24.14 14.75
N THR A 393 14.89 22.89 15.18
CA THR A 393 14.12 22.23 16.24
C THR A 393 14.98 21.22 17.00
N GLU A 394 14.63 20.96 18.26
CA GLU A 394 15.36 20.03 19.14
C GLU A 394 15.33 18.59 18.62
N ARG A 395 14.21 18.18 18.00
CA ARG A 395 13.93 16.80 17.55
C ARG A 395 13.38 16.80 16.12
N PRO A 396 14.20 17.05 15.10
CA PRO A 396 13.71 17.15 13.72
C PRO A 396 13.22 15.79 13.21
N MET A 397 12.19 15.81 12.37
CA MET A 397 11.72 14.63 11.63
C MET A 397 12.35 14.64 10.24
N ILE A 398 13.14 13.62 9.91
CA ILE A 398 13.86 13.54 8.63
C ILE A 398 13.60 12.19 7.99
N PHE A 399 12.74 12.17 6.97
CA PHE A 399 12.22 10.94 6.36
C PHE A 399 12.68 10.81 4.89
N PRO A 400 13.79 10.09 4.59
CA PRO A 400 14.21 9.78 3.23
C PRO A 400 13.40 8.58 2.70
N LEU A 401 12.38 8.86 1.89
CA LEU A 401 11.41 7.86 1.44
C LEU A 401 11.64 7.35 0.02
N SER A 402 12.66 7.85 -0.69
CA SER A 402 12.94 7.41 -2.05
C SER A 402 13.42 5.95 -2.11
N ASN A 403 12.86 5.21 -3.07
CA ASN A 403 13.16 3.81 -3.38
C ASN A 403 13.75 3.67 -4.78
N PRO A 404 14.54 2.61 -5.07
CA PRO A 404 15.14 1.66 -4.13
C PRO A 404 16.32 2.29 -3.37
N THR A 405 17.02 1.52 -2.50
CA THR A 405 18.09 2.00 -1.60
C THR A 405 19.08 2.97 -2.21
N LYS A 406 19.50 2.75 -3.45
CA LYS A 406 20.47 3.60 -4.17
C LYS A 406 19.96 5.01 -4.50
N LEU A 407 18.65 5.27 -4.36
CA LEU A 407 18.00 6.54 -4.64
C LEU A 407 17.55 7.29 -3.37
N ALA A 408 17.75 6.71 -2.19
CA ALA A 408 17.40 7.34 -0.91
C ALA A 408 18.22 8.61 -0.67
N GLU A 409 17.58 9.67 -0.18
CA GLU A 409 18.20 10.99 0.02
C GLU A 409 19.36 10.96 1.02
N ALA A 410 19.30 10.09 2.03
CA ALA A 410 20.36 9.77 2.98
C ALA A 410 20.13 8.38 3.61
N SER A 411 21.17 7.78 4.16
CA SER A 411 21.04 6.55 4.95
C SER A 411 20.55 6.85 6.37
N ALA A 412 19.81 5.92 6.98
CA ALA A 412 19.38 6.07 8.36
C ALA A 412 20.58 6.22 9.33
N LYS A 413 21.68 5.52 9.06
CA LYS A 413 22.92 5.62 9.83
C LYS A 413 23.46 7.05 9.83
N ASP A 414 23.57 7.65 8.65
CA ASP A 414 24.08 9.02 8.50
C ASP A 414 23.18 10.02 9.24
N LEU A 415 21.86 9.89 9.10
CA LEU A 415 20.90 10.77 9.78
C LEU A 415 21.01 10.68 11.31
N ILE A 416 21.17 9.48 11.87
CA ILE A 416 21.37 9.29 13.31
C ILE A 416 22.72 9.88 13.75
N GLU A 417 23.80 9.62 13.02
CA GLU A 417 25.14 10.10 13.38
C GLU A 417 25.26 11.64 13.27
N TRP A 418 24.75 12.23 12.19
CA TRP A 418 24.83 13.68 11.93
C TRP A 418 23.89 14.50 12.81
N SER A 419 22.76 13.93 13.24
CA SER A 419 21.84 14.58 14.18
C SER A 419 22.21 14.37 15.65
N ASP A 420 23.29 13.64 15.94
CA ASP A 420 23.65 13.20 17.28
C ASP A 420 22.51 12.45 18.00
N GLY A 421 21.80 11.58 17.27
CA GLY A 421 20.66 10.80 17.77
C GLY A 421 19.37 11.62 18.05
N LYS A 422 19.33 12.89 17.64
CA LYS A 422 18.16 13.76 17.85
C LYS A 422 17.05 13.54 16.83
N ALA A 423 17.41 13.22 15.59
CA ALA A 423 16.42 13.12 14.53
C ALA A 423 15.50 11.90 14.72
N PHE A 424 14.22 12.11 14.46
CA PHE A 424 13.28 11.04 14.17
C PHE A 424 13.44 10.61 12.72
N VAL A 425 13.66 9.31 12.49
CA VAL A 425 13.97 8.77 11.17
C VAL A 425 13.01 7.64 10.82
N ALA A 426 12.42 7.74 9.63
CA ALA A 426 11.69 6.68 8.96
C ALA A 426 12.12 6.64 7.49
N THR A 427 12.23 5.45 6.92
CA THR A 427 12.77 5.23 5.57
C THR A 427 11.75 4.56 4.66
N GLY A 428 11.81 4.79 3.34
CA GLY A 428 10.94 4.10 2.38
C GLY A 428 11.24 2.60 2.25
N ILE A 429 12.52 2.25 2.43
CA ILE A 429 13.06 0.89 2.41
C ILE A 429 13.30 0.33 3.81
N PRO A 430 13.44 -1.00 3.97
CA PRO A 430 13.97 -1.59 5.20
C PRO A 430 15.38 -1.06 5.49
N ALA A 431 15.67 -0.80 6.76
CA ALA A 431 16.97 -0.37 7.25
C ALA A 431 17.36 -1.18 8.50
N ASP A 432 18.65 -1.52 8.61
CA ASP A 432 19.18 -2.19 9.78
C ASP A 432 19.09 -1.28 11.02
N THR A 433 19.13 -1.91 12.21
CA THR A 433 19.27 -1.17 13.47
C THR A 433 20.61 -0.43 13.50
N VAL A 434 20.58 0.83 13.93
CA VAL A 434 21.77 1.69 14.02
C VAL A 434 22.19 1.82 15.48
N SER A 435 23.34 1.26 15.86
CA SER A 435 23.91 1.47 17.20
C SER A 435 24.72 2.76 17.26
N TYR A 436 24.31 3.72 18.09
CA TYR A 436 25.00 5.00 18.25
C TYR A 436 25.01 5.46 19.71
N LYS A 437 26.21 5.81 20.23
CA LYS A 437 26.44 6.27 21.61
C LYS A 437 25.78 5.40 22.70
N GLY A 438 25.76 4.07 22.49
CA GLY A 438 25.19 3.11 23.45
C GLY A 438 23.67 2.97 23.39
N VAL A 439 23.02 3.51 22.36
CA VAL A 439 21.59 3.34 22.07
C VAL A 439 21.44 2.64 20.72
N ASP A 440 20.55 1.66 20.66
CA ASP A 440 20.18 0.97 19.42
C ASP A 440 18.92 1.60 18.83
N TYR A 441 19.07 2.28 17.70
CA TYR A 441 17.99 2.94 16.98
C TYR A 441 17.37 1.98 15.99
N VAL A 442 16.15 1.52 16.27
CA VAL A 442 15.35 0.74 15.32
C VAL A 442 14.70 1.71 14.36
N ILE A 443 14.86 1.47 13.06
CA ILE A 443 14.38 2.39 12.02
C ILE A 443 13.03 1.88 11.49
N GLY A 444 12.02 2.75 11.54
CA GLY A 444 10.70 2.44 10.99
C GLY A 444 10.71 2.51 9.46
N GLN A 445 10.09 1.54 8.80
CA GLN A 445 9.84 1.60 7.36
C GLN A 445 8.46 2.21 7.10
N ALA A 446 8.41 3.22 6.24
CA ALA A 446 7.19 3.80 5.68
C ALA A 446 6.55 2.86 4.64
N ASN A 447 6.18 1.65 5.08
CA ASN A 447 5.58 0.62 4.25
C ASN A 447 4.06 0.73 4.26
N ASN A 448 3.44 0.92 3.09
CA ASN A 448 1.98 1.02 2.94
C ASN A 448 1.23 -0.20 3.49
N ALA A 449 1.87 -1.37 3.57
CA ALA A 449 1.28 -2.58 4.17
C ALA A 449 0.96 -2.46 5.67
N LEU A 450 1.48 -1.43 6.36
CA LEU A 450 1.03 -1.10 7.72
C LEU A 450 -0.38 -0.48 7.75
N ILE A 451 -0.88 0.02 6.62
CA ILE A 451 -2.12 0.79 6.55
C ILE A 451 -3.19 0.06 5.76
N TYR A 452 -2.96 -0.22 4.48
CA TYR A 452 -4.04 -0.64 3.60
C TYR A 452 -4.78 -1.89 4.08
N PRO A 453 -4.14 -2.91 4.71
CA PRO A 453 -4.84 -4.10 5.18
C PRO A 453 -5.88 -3.76 6.26
N GLY A 454 -5.46 -3.03 7.30
CA GLY A 454 -6.33 -2.59 8.38
C GLY A 454 -7.38 -1.60 7.91
N LEU A 455 -7.02 -0.68 7.00
CA LEU A 455 -7.96 0.26 6.40
C LEU A 455 -9.11 -0.47 5.70
N GLY A 456 -8.78 -1.44 4.83
CA GLY A 456 -9.79 -2.24 4.15
C GLY A 456 -10.62 -3.10 5.10
N LEU A 457 -10.00 -3.71 6.12
CA LEU A 457 -10.75 -4.47 7.12
C LEU A 457 -11.75 -3.58 7.88
N GLY A 458 -11.36 -2.37 8.27
CA GLY A 458 -12.24 -1.41 8.92
C GLY A 458 -13.40 -0.94 8.02
N MET A 459 -13.11 -0.68 6.74
CA MET A 459 -14.12 -0.35 5.74
C MET A 459 -15.14 -1.48 5.54
N LEU A 460 -14.67 -2.72 5.40
CA LEU A 460 -15.55 -3.88 5.26
C LEU A 460 -16.32 -4.16 6.57
N ALA A 461 -15.69 -4.06 7.73
CA ALA A 461 -16.33 -4.36 9.02
C ALA A 461 -17.47 -3.38 9.34
N SER A 462 -17.27 -2.09 9.05
CA SER A 462 -18.29 -1.05 9.23
C SER A 462 -19.30 -0.97 8.07
N GLU A 463 -19.04 -1.67 6.96
CA GLU A 463 -19.74 -1.51 5.69
C GLU A 463 -19.87 -0.03 5.28
N ALA A 464 -18.84 0.77 5.56
CA ALA A 464 -18.88 2.21 5.38
C ALA A 464 -19.26 2.60 3.94
N SER A 465 -20.07 3.64 3.79
CA SER A 465 -20.50 4.12 2.46
C SER A 465 -19.44 4.95 1.74
N LEU A 466 -18.49 5.54 2.47
CA LEU A 466 -17.37 6.34 1.94
C LEU A 466 -16.15 6.17 2.83
N LEU A 467 -14.96 6.36 2.25
CA LEU A 467 -13.72 6.54 2.99
C LEU A 467 -13.40 8.04 3.07
N THR A 468 -13.47 8.63 4.26
CA THR A 468 -13.27 10.08 4.47
C THR A 468 -11.84 10.42 4.85
N ASP A 469 -11.49 11.71 4.74
CA ASP A 469 -10.15 12.18 5.13
C ASP A 469 -9.91 12.03 6.64
N GLU A 470 -10.94 12.08 7.49
CA GLU A 470 -10.83 11.86 8.94
C GLU A 470 -10.73 10.38 9.32
N MET A 471 -11.36 9.48 8.56
CA MET A 471 -11.13 8.03 8.70
C MET A 471 -9.70 7.67 8.36
N ILE A 472 -9.15 8.33 7.33
CA ILE A 472 -7.75 8.23 6.95
C ILE A 472 -6.82 8.77 8.05
N GLY A 473 -7.12 9.94 8.64
CA GLY A 473 -6.37 10.49 9.77
C GLY A 473 -6.40 9.55 10.99
N ALA A 474 -7.57 8.96 11.28
CA ALA A 474 -7.72 7.97 12.34
C ALA A 474 -6.86 6.71 12.09
N ALA A 475 -6.74 6.26 10.84
CA ALA A 475 -5.84 5.17 10.48
C ALA A 475 -4.37 5.53 10.76
N ALA A 476 -3.90 6.71 10.33
CA ALA A 476 -2.53 7.17 10.59
C ALA A 476 -2.22 7.25 12.09
N HIS A 477 -3.11 7.88 12.87
CA HIS A 477 -2.94 8.03 14.32
C HIS A 477 -2.96 6.69 15.05
N SER A 478 -3.64 5.66 14.51
CA SER A 478 -3.68 4.34 15.16
C SER A 478 -2.37 3.55 15.08
N LEU A 479 -1.42 3.97 14.23
CA LEU A 479 -0.07 3.41 14.20
C LEU A 479 0.72 3.73 15.47
N SER A 480 0.37 4.84 16.14
CA SER A 480 0.93 5.22 17.42
C SER A 480 0.55 4.28 18.57
N GLY A 481 1.40 4.20 19.59
CA GLY A 481 1.13 3.41 20.79
C GLY A 481 1.17 1.89 20.59
N ILE A 482 1.68 1.40 19.46
CA ILE A 482 1.97 -0.03 19.21
C ILE A 482 3.35 -0.39 19.73
N VAL A 483 4.31 0.49 19.52
CA VAL A 483 5.67 0.38 20.04
C VAL A 483 5.80 1.18 21.33
N ASN A 484 6.68 0.73 22.23
CA ASN A 484 6.98 1.47 23.46
C ASN A 484 7.88 2.67 23.14
N LEU A 485 7.24 3.82 22.92
CA LEU A 485 7.87 5.09 22.56
C LEU A 485 8.76 5.70 23.67
N GLY A 486 8.69 5.18 24.90
CA GLY A 486 9.42 5.74 26.05
C GLY A 486 10.90 5.33 26.14
N GLN A 487 11.40 4.49 25.23
CA GLN A 487 12.81 4.08 25.20
C GLN A 487 13.60 4.86 24.14
N PRO A 488 14.82 5.34 24.45
CA PRO A 488 15.72 5.87 23.44
C PRO A 488 15.92 4.85 22.30
N GLY A 489 15.86 5.31 21.06
CA GLY A 489 16.00 4.45 19.88
C GLY A 489 14.73 3.72 19.44
N ALA A 490 13.58 3.96 20.08
CA ALA A 490 12.29 3.44 19.63
C ALA A 490 11.95 3.94 18.20
N PRO A 491 11.38 3.08 17.34
CA PRO A 491 11.03 3.47 15.98
C PRO A 491 9.76 4.34 15.99
N VAL A 492 9.68 5.28 15.05
CA VAL A 492 8.48 6.15 14.89
C VAL A 492 7.34 5.47 14.13
N LEU A 493 7.62 4.34 13.50
CA LEU A 493 6.64 3.46 12.87
C LEU A 493 6.78 2.04 13.43
N PRO A 494 5.68 1.28 13.59
CA PRO A 494 5.75 -0.10 14.02
C PRO A 494 6.57 -0.96 13.05
N PRO A 495 7.49 -1.80 13.54
CA PRO A 495 8.14 -2.81 12.70
C PRO A 495 7.13 -3.75 12.04
N PHE A 496 7.43 -4.21 10.83
CA PHE A 496 6.51 -5.04 10.03
C PHE A 496 6.06 -6.33 10.73
N LYS A 497 6.88 -6.92 11.61
CA LYS A 497 6.47 -8.08 12.42
C LYS A 497 5.19 -7.87 13.24
N TYR A 498 4.79 -6.63 13.50
CA TYR A 498 3.54 -6.29 14.20
C TYR A 498 2.36 -6.00 13.25
N VAL A 499 2.53 -6.16 11.93
CA VAL A 499 1.53 -5.73 10.92
C VAL A 499 0.14 -6.33 11.17
N ALA A 500 0.05 -7.54 11.73
CA ALA A 500 -1.24 -8.15 12.07
C ALA A 500 -1.95 -7.41 13.21
N ASP A 501 -1.24 -7.07 14.28
CA ASP A 501 -1.79 -6.30 15.40
C ASP A 501 -2.09 -4.86 15.01
N VAL A 502 -1.21 -4.26 14.19
CA VAL A 502 -1.40 -2.95 13.57
C VAL A 502 -2.69 -2.93 12.75
N SER A 503 -2.89 -3.94 11.90
CA SER A 503 -4.07 -4.02 11.04
C SER A 503 -5.38 -4.03 11.82
N ILE A 504 -5.42 -4.71 12.98
CA ILE A 504 -6.61 -4.71 13.85
C ILE A 504 -6.84 -3.33 14.47
N LYS A 505 -5.80 -2.69 15.01
CA LYS A 505 -5.93 -1.34 15.58
C LYS A 505 -6.39 -0.31 14.54
N VAL A 506 -5.81 -0.36 13.34
CA VAL A 506 -6.23 0.48 12.21
C VAL A 506 -7.70 0.21 11.86
N ALA A 507 -8.08 -1.06 11.73
CA ALA A 507 -9.45 -1.43 11.39
C ALA A 507 -10.47 -0.94 12.41
N GLU A 508 -10.18 -1.09 13.70
CA GLU A 508 -11.04 -0.62 14.79
C GLU A 508 -11.17 0.91 14.79
N ALA A 509 -10.06 1.64 14.59
CA ALA A 509 -10.05 3.09 14.51
C ALA A 509 -10.87 3.61 13.32
N VAL A 510 -10.67 3.02 12.14
CA VAL A 510 -11.40 3.36 10.91
C VAL A 510 -12.89 3.06 11.04
N ALA A 511 -13.25 1.87 11.52
CA ALA A 511 -14.64 1.47 11.70
C ALA A 511 -15.36 2.37 12.73
N LYS A 512 -14.69 2.68 13.85
CA LYS A 512 -15.19 3.62 14.85
C LYS A 512 -15.42 5.01 14.24
N LYS A 513 -14.47 5.52 13.44
CA LYS A 513 -14.61 6.83 12.81
C LYS A 513 -15.75 6.88 11.79
N ALA A 514 -15.93 5.81 11.02
CA ALA A 514 -17.08 5.65 10.13
C ALA A 514 -18.42 5.72 10.90
N GLN A 515 -18.48 5.08 12.08
CA GLN A 515 -19.67 5.12 12.93
C GLN A 515 -19.92 6.54 13.50
N GLU A 516 -18.90 7.22 14.00
CA GLU A 516 -18.99 8.59 14.50
C GLU A 516 -19.52 9.57 13.43
N GLN A 517 -19.11 9.37 12.17
CA GLN A 517 -19.56 10.17 11.02
C GLN A 517 -20.93 9.75 10.46
N GLY A 518 -21.56 8.69 11.00
CA GLY A 518 -22.84 8.17 10.50
C GLY A 518 -22.75 7.49 9.12
N LEU A 519 -21.55 7.06 8.72
CA LEU A 519 -21.27 6.41 7.44
C LEU A 519 -21.26 4.87 7.53
N ALA A 520 -21.17 4.31 8.75
CA ALA A 520 -21.24 2.88 8.98
C ALA A 520 -22.65 2.33 8.66
N ARG A 521 -22.72 1.25 7.87
CA ARG A 521 -23.97 0.57 7.49
C ARG A 521 -24.09 -0.85 8.07
N ALA A 522 -23.05 -1.32 8.76
CA ALA A 522 -23.05 -2.62 9.41
C ALA A 522 -24.17 -2.75 10.46
N LYS A 523 -24.70 -3.96 10.61
CA LYS A 523 -25.72 -4.28 11.63
C LYS A 523 -25.15 -4.31 13.05
N GLU A 524 -23.90 -4.75 13.19
CA GLU A 524 -23.20 -4.75 14.46
C GLU A 524 -22.83 -3.30 14.83
N THR A 525 -23.16 -2.87 16.04
CA THR A 525 -22.92 -1.51 16.51
C THR A 525 -21.64 -1.39 17.35
N ASP A 526 -21.11 -2.49 17.87
CA ASP A 526 -19.76 -2.54 18.44
C ASP A 526 -18.74 -2.74 17.31
N MET A 527 -18.08 -1.66 16.88
CA MET A 527 -17.14 -1.70 15.76
C MET A 527 -15.92 -2.61 16.02
N ALA A 528 -15.47 -2.75 17.27
CA ALA A 528 -14.40 -3.69 17.60
C ALA A 528 -14.87 -5.14 17.44
N LYS A 529 -16.11 -5.43 17.87
CA LYS A 529 -16.74 -6.73 17.61
C LYS A 529 -16.97 -6.97 16.11
N ALA A 530 -17.39 -5.96 15.35
CA ALA A 530 -17.57 -6.08 13.90
C ALA A 530 -16.27 -6.47 13.20
N VAL A 531 -15.14 -5.83 13.56
CA VAL A 531 -13.81 -6.17 13.06
C VAL A 531 -13.42 -7.60 13.41
N ARG A 532 -13.56 -8.00 14.69
CA ARG A 532 -13.24 -9.37 15.15
C ARG A 532 -14.06 -10.45 14.46
N VAL A 533 -15.36 -10.21 14.24
CA VAL A 533 -16.27 -11.17 13.59
C VAL A 533 -16.00 -11.30 12.09
N LEU A 534 -15.61 -10.19 11.44
CA LEU A 534 -15.28 -10.22 10.01
C LEU A 534 -13.94 -10.91 9.74
N LYS A 535 -12.98 -10.82 10.68
CA LYS A 535 -11.66 -11.42 10.53
C LYS A 535 -11.76 -12.91 10.25
N TRP A 536 -11.19 -13.31 9.12
CA TRP A 536 -11.03 -14.69 8.69
C TRP A 536 -9.77 -15.29 9.29
N TYR A 537 -9.87 -16.57 9.66
CA TYR A 537 -8.76 -17.39 10.14
C TYR A 537 -8.57 -18.56 9.20
N PRO A 538 -7.31 -18.94 8.87
CA PRO A 538 -7.01 -20.00 7.92
C PRO A 538 -7.19 -21.39 8.52
N GLU A 539 -8.45 -21.74 8.80
CA GLU A 539 -8.84 -23.05 9.33
C GLU A 539 -9.69 -23.81 8.32
N TYR A 540 -9.48 -25.13 8.22
CA TYR A 540 -10.35 -25.96 7.40
C TYR A 540 -11.75 -26.03 8.00
N ARG A 541 -12.77 -25.64 7.22
CA ARG A 541 -14.18 -25.64 7.62
C ARG A 541 -14.92 -26.87 7.15
#